data_AF-A0A075HDW3-F1
#
_entry.id   AF-A0A075HDW3-F1
#
_cell.length_a   1.000
_cell.length_b   1.000
_cell.length_c   1.000
_cell.angle_alpha   90.00
_cell.angle_beta   90.00
_cell.angle_gamma   90.00
#
_symmetry.space_group_name_H-M   'P 1'
#
loop_
_entity.id
_entity.type
_entity.pdbx_description
1 polymer ?
#
loop_
_entity_poly.entity_id
_entity_poly.type
_entity_poly.pdbx_seq_one_letter_code
_entity_poly.pdbx_strand_id
1 'polypeptide(L)'
;MDIKSKIKEEDITNLAQKLIRIPSDEIVGEQEVCEYLSDILKSLGMKVRLQEVLPKRPNIIAEVLGGNNGKSIMFNGHIDTVPIGNIEKWNTDPYKAIIKDNKLFGRGATDMKGSIASMIIAIKYIMNNVEDFNGKIIFTGVMAEETTGLGTQKVLEENIKTDMAIVGEPSDEKIYRAHKGTLWFNIFTYGKLEHSSESDTKSNNAIINMMKLIEEINKISKELEGKNNSLVGHPSINVGLIEGGTKQNMIADSCKVSIDRRILPEEEPNEILDELRVRFDNLRLIDNRLKFNIEKDTIREAVEVSESEPIVQEVKRAVNKILNINPIVSGMKATTDMSILVNQGNIPSVIYGPGFIKQAHTIDEFIEVERLVESSQVYAEVLLNILTNN
;
A
#
# COMPACT_ATOMS: atom_id res chain seq x y z
N MET A 1 -24.52 3.55 -21.75
CA MET A 1 -25.21 2.39 -21.12
C MET A 1 -25.59 2.75 -19.70
N ASP A 2 -26.67 2.19 -19.16
CA ASP A 2 -27.12 2.46 -17.79
C ASP A 2 -26.41 1.53 -16.78
N ILE A 3 -25.28 2.00 -16.26
CA ILE A 3 -24.46 1.26 -15.28
C ILE A 3 -25.23 1.10 -13.95
N LYS A 4 -25.89 2.17 -13.50
CA LYS A 4 -26.51 2.23 -12.17
C LYS A 4 -27.62 1.21 -12.00
N SER A 5 -28.44 0.98 -13.03
CA SER A 5 -29.51 -0.02 -12.93
C SER A 5 -29.02 -1.47 -13.06
N LYS A 6 -27.85 -1.69 -13.67
CA LYS A 6 -27.32 -3.03 -13.97
C LYS A 6 -26.39 -3.59 -12.90
N ILE A 7 -25.68 -2.73 -12.17
CA ILE A 7 -24.87 -3.14 -11.02
C ILE A 7 -25.77 -3.20 -9.79
N LYS A 8 -25.95 -4.40 -9.24
CA LYS A 8 -26.79 -4.65 -8.06
C LYS A 8 -25.95 -4.68 -6.80
N GLU A 9 -26.44 -4.03 -5.75
CA GLU A 9 -25.83 -4.05 -4.42
C GLU A 9 -25.63 -5.48 -3.88
N GLU A 10 -26.62 -6.35 -4.08
CA GLU A 10 -26.58 -7.74 -3.66
C GLU A 10 -25.41 -8.52 -4.31
N ASP A 11 -25.13 -8.29 -5.59
CA ASP A 11 -24.01 -8.95 -6.28
C ASP A 11 -22.66 -8.59 -5.64
N ILE A 12 -22.47 -7.30 -5.32
CA ILE A 12 -21.22 -6.79 -4.75
C ILE A 12 -21.06 -7.24 -3.30
N THR A 13 -22.11 -7.10 -2.50
CA THR A 13 -22.09 -7.48 -1.08
C THR A 13 -21.92 -8.97 -0.90
N ASN A 14 -22.57 -9.81 -1.71
CA ASN A 14 -22.36 -11.26 -1.68
C ASN A 14 -20.91 -11.64 -2.01
N LEU A 15 -20.31 -11.01 -3.03
CA LEU A 15 -18.91 -11.26 -3.39
C LEU A 15 -17.96 -10.80 -2.29
N ALA A 16 -18.12 -9.56 -1.80
CA ALA A 16 -17.29 -9.02 -0.72
C ALA A 16 -17.39 -9.88 0.55
N GLN A 17 -18.59 -10.32 0.92
CA GLN A 17 -18.78 -11.22 2.07
C GLN A 17 -18.04 -12.55 1.91
N LYS A 18 -18.04 -13.12 0.71
CA LYS A 18 -17.31 -14.37 0.42
C LYS A 18 -15.81 -14.19 0.52
N LEU A 19 -15.27 -13.10 0.00
CA LEU A 19 -13.83 -12.79 0.10
C LEU A 19 -13.40 -12.58 1.56
N ILE A 20 -14.17 -11.80 2.33
CA ILE A 20 -13.88 -11.50 3.75
C ILE A 20 -13.92 -12.78 4.60
N ARG A 21 -14.82 -13.72 4.28
CA ARG A 21 -14.94 -15.00 5.00
C ARG A 21 -13.74 -15.93 4.84
N ILE A 22 -12.87 -15.69 3.86
CA ILE A 22 -11.65 -16.46 3.63
C ILE A 22 -10.50 -15.72 4.30
N PRO A 23 -9.95 -16.20 5.44
CA PRO A 23 -8.78 -15.58 6.05
C PRO A 23 -7.57 -15.67 5.11
N SER A 24 -6.77 -14.61 5.03
CA SER A 24 -5.62 -14.55 4.14
C SER A 24 -4.51 -13.68 4.73
N ASP A 25 -4.31 -13.75 6.05
CA ASP A 25 -3.09 -13.20 6.64
C ASP A 25 -1.87 -14.05 6.28
N GLU A 26 -0.68 -13.54 6.58
CA GLU A 26 0.59 -14.18 6.25
C GLU A 26 0.74 -15.62 6.82
N ILE A 27 0.06 -15.95 7.91
CA ILE A 27 0.13 -17.28 8.53
C ILE A 27 -0.75 -18.27 7.76
N VAL A 28 -1.96 -17.85 7.37
CA VAL A 28 -2.90 -18.69 6.63
C VAL A 28 -2.48 -18.84 5.17
N GLY A 29 -2.04 -17.73 4.56
CA GLY A 29 -1.72 -17.62 3.14
C GLY A 29 -2.93 -17.32 2.25
N GLU A 30 -2.67 -16.94 1.01
CA GLU A 30 -3.63 -16.39 0.07
C GLU A 30 -4.19 -17.46 -0.91
N GLN A 31 -3.78 -18.73 -0.78
CA GLN A 31 -4.18 -19.83 -1.67
C GLN A 31 -5.69 -19.94 -1.84
N GLU A 32 -6.45 -20.01 -0.74
CA GLU A 32 -7.90 -20.26 -0.78
C GLU A 32 -8.66 -19.10 -1.44
N VAL A 33 -8.25 -17.85 -1.17
CA VAL A 33 -8.88 -16.67 -1.81
C VAL A 33 -8.52 -16.59 -3.29
N CYS A 34 -7.29 -16.97 -3.68
CA CYS A 34 -6.88 -17.10 -5.07
C CYS A 34 -7.69 -18.17 -5.82
N GLU A 35 -7.93 -19.33 -5.22
CA GLU A 35 -8.75 -20.39 -5.81
C GLU A 35 -10.20 -19.93 -6.02
N TYR A 36 -10.80 -19.31 -4.99
CA TYR A 36 -12.15 -18.75 -5.08
C TYR A 36 -12.28 -17.69 -6.18
N LEU A 37 -11.33 -16.75 -6.25
CA LEU A 37 -11.27 -15.74 -7.31
C LEU A 37 -11.06 -16.37 -8.69
N SER A 38 -10.28 -17.45 -8.77
CA SER A 38 -10.01 -18.17 -10.03
C SER A 38 -11.30 -18.68 -10.67
N ASP A 39 -12.17 -19.30 -9.88
CA ASP A 39 -13.44 -19.84 -10.36
C ASP A 39 -14.36 -18.75 -10.90
N ILE A 40 -14.45 -17.62 -10.20
CA ILE A 40 -15.25 -16.47 -10.63
C ILE A 40 -14.71 -15.89 -11.93
N LEU A 41 -13.42 -15.56 -11.98
CA LEU A 41 -12.80 -14.90 -13.13
C LEU A 41 -12.83 -15.81 -14.37
N LYS A 42 -12.65 -17.12 -14.22
CA LYS A 42 -12.85 -18.10 -15.30
C LYS A 42 -14.30 -18.14 -15.78
N SER A 43 -15.28 -18.09 -14.87
CA SER A 43 -16.70 -18.09 -15.23
C SER A 43 -17.11 -16.84 -16.03
N LEU A 44 -16.36 -15.73 -15.90
CA LEU A 44 -16.50 -14.52 -16.71
C LEU A 44 -15.81 -14.62 -18.07
N GLY A 45 -15.13 -15.74 -18.38
CA GLY A 45 -14.42 -15.94 -19.64
C GLY A 45 -12.98 -15.39 -19.66
N MET A 46 -12.42 -15.02 -18.50
CA MET A 46 -11.03 -14.55 -18.43
C MET A 46 -10.03 -15.71 -18.44
N LYS A 47 -8.86 -15.48 -19.03
CA LYS A 47 -7.71 -16.37 -18.89
C LYS A 47 -7.07 -16.14 -17.53
N VAL A 48 -7.15 -17.14 -16.64
CA VAL A 48 -6.65 -17.04 -15.27
C VAL A 48 -5.45 -17.96 -15.06
N ARG A 49 -4.44 -17.46 -14.34
CA ARG A 49 -3.34 -18.26 -13.80
C ARG A 49 -3.03 -17.85 -12.36
N LEU A 50 -2.54 -18.82 -11.58
CA LEU A 50 -1.96 -18.56 -10.27
C LEU A 50 -0.44 -18.56 -10.41
N GLN A 51 0.21 -17.58 -9.80
CA GLN A 51 1.67 -17.47 -9.75
C GLN A 51 2.09 -17.72 -8.30
N GLU A 52 2.61 -18.91 -8.01
CA GLU A 52 3.14 -19.24 -6.69
C GLU A 52 4.38 -18.35 -6.40
N VAL A 53 4.31 -17.50 -5.39
CA VAL A 53 5.41 -16.61 -4.98
C VAL A 53 6.13 -17.17 -3.76
N LEU A 54 5.37 -17.49 -2.71
CA LEU A 54 5.81 -18.24 -1.53
C LEU A 54 4.84 -19.41 -1.29
N PRO A 55 5.23 -20.44 -0.52
CA PRO A 55 4.36 -21.60 -0.25
C PRO A 55 2.98 -21.18 0.28
N LYS A 56 1.92 -21.57 -0.42
CA LYS A 56 0.50 -21.23 -0.14
C LYS A 56 0.14 -19.74 -0.30
N ARG A 57 1.03 -18.97 -0.91
CA ARG A 57 0.87 -17.53 -1.11
C ARG A 57 1.04 -17.19 -2.59
N PRO A 58 0.12 -17.65 -3.46
CA PRO A 58 0.16 -17.29 -4.87
C PRO A 58 -0.42 -15.89 -5.09
N ASN A 59 0.04 -15.23 -6.15
CA ASN A 59 -0.75 -14.20 -6.82
C ASN A 59 -1.79 -14.86 -7.74
N ILE A 60 -2.88 -14.15 -8.03
CA ILE A 60 -3.79 -14.47 -9.14
C ILE A 60 -3.68 -13.40 -10.22
N ILE A 61 -3.55 -13.84 -11.47
CA ILE A 61 -3.49 -12.98 -12.64
C ILE A 61 -4.57 -13.43 -13.62
N ALA A 62 -5.49 -12.54 -13.95
CA ALA A 62 -6.58 -12.78 -14.90
C ALA A 62 -6.57 -11.74 -16.01
N GLU A 63 -6.70 -12.20 -17.26
CA GLU A 63 -6.66 -11.33 -18.43
C GLU A 63 -7.80 -11.66 -19.40
N VAL A 64 -8.38 -10.63 -20.00
CA VAL A 64 -9.27 -10.78 -21.17
C VAL A 64 -8.90 -9.74 -22.22
N LEU A 65 -8.85 -10.19 -23.47
CA LEU A 65 -8.59 -9.35 -24.64
C LEU A 65 -9.87 -9.29 -25.47
N GLY A 66 -10.35 -8.08 -25.73
CA GLY A 66 -11.41 -7.80 -26.69
C GLY A 66 -10.83 -7.19 -27.96
N GLY A 67 -11.48 -7.44 -29.10
CA GLY A 67 -11.13 -6.86 -30.41
C GLY A 67 -9.64 -6.88 -30.78
N ASN A 68 -9.24 -6.02 -31.72
CA ASN A 68 -7.83 -5.75 -32.03
C ASN A 68 -7.57 -4.24 -31.86
N ASN A 69 -6.43 -3.86 -31.27
CA ASN A 69 -5.90 -2.48 -31.16
C ASN A 69 -6.58 -1.51 -30.15
N GLY A 70 -7.01 -1.95 -28.97
CA GLY A 70 -7.48 -1.06 -27.89
C GLY A 70 -6.46 -0.86 -26.75
N LYS A 71 -6.72 0.13 -25.90
CA LYS A 71 -5.92 0.38 -24.67
C LYS A 71 -6.09 -0.75 -23.66
N SER A 72 -5.12 -0.85 -22.76
CA SER A 72 -5.08 -1.85 -21.71
C SER A 72 -5.09 -1.21 -20.33
N ILE A 73 -5.89 -1.79 -19.43
CA ILE A 73 -6.01 -1.34 -18.04
C ILE A 73 -5.90 -2.52 -17.08
N MET A 74 -5.14 -2.30 -16.01
CA MET A 74 -5.00 -3.24 -14.90
C MET A 74 -5.76 -2.74 -13.67
N PHE A 75 -6.51 -3.63 -13.03
CA PHE A 75 -6.90 -3.48 -11.64
C PHE A 75 -5.94 -4.27 -10.77
N ASN A 76 -5.22 -3.59 -9.89
CA ASN A 76 -4.33 -4.21 -8.91
C ASN A 76 -4.95 -4.10 -7.52
N GLY A 77 -5.12 -5.23 -6.84
CA GLY A 77 -5.59 -5.25 -5.47
C GLY A 77 -4.90 -6.34 -4.66
N HIS A 78 -4.53 -6.01 -3.44
CA HIS A 78 -3.92 -6.98 -2.55
C HIS A 78 -5.01 -7.86 -1.90
N ILE A 79 -4.73 -9.16 -1.83
CA ILE A 79 -5.65 -10.18 -1.31
C ILE A 79 -5.28 -10.63 0.11
N ASP A 80 -4.07 -10.28 0.56
CA ASP A 80 -3.65 -10.46 1.94
C ASP A 80 -4.34 -9.47 2.88
N THR A 81 -4.38 -9.81 4.16
CA THR A 81 -4.92 -8.93 5.22
C THR A 81 -4.01 -8.95 6.42
N VAL A 82 -3.93 -7.85 7.18
CA VAL A 82 -3.29 -7.91 8.52
C VAL A 82 -4.03 -8.84 9.50
N PRO A 83 -3.33 -9.36 10.53
CA PRO A 83 -3.96 -10.13 11.60
C PRO A 83 -5.16 -9.42 12.26
N ILE A 84 -6.12 -10.19 12.75
CA ILE A 84 -7.31 -9.65 13.45
C ILE A 84 -7.02 -9.13 14.86
N GLY A 85 -5.84 -9.42 15.41
CA GLY A 85 -5.51 -9.10 16.79
C GLY A 85 -6.36 -9.90 17.78
N ASN A 86 -6.75 -9.28 18.90
CA ASN A 86 -7.54 -9.95 19.93
C ASN A 86 -9.03 -10.03 19.52
N ILE A 87 -9.48 -11.24 19.18
CA ILE A 87 -10.87 -11.55 18.82
C ILE A 87 -11.90 -11.10 19.86
N GLU A 88 -11.57 -11.10 21.15
CA GLU A 88 -12.49 -10.70 22.22
C GLU A 88 -12.82 -9.20 22.19
N LYS A 89 -12.01 -8.39 21.50
CA LYS A 89 -12.29 -6.96 21.33
C LYS A 89 -13.27 -6.68 20.19
N TRP A 90 -13.51 -7.66 19.31
CA TRP A 90 -14.41 -7.49 18.17
C TRP A 90 -15.87 -7.63 18.63
N ASN A 91 -16.70 -6.67 18.26
CA ASN A 91 -18.15 -6.73 18.46
C ASN A 91 -18.82 -7.63 17.41
N THR A 92 -18.21 -7.77 16.23
CA THR A 92 -18.62 -8.69 15.17
C THR A 92 -17.48 -9.61 14.80
N ASP A 93 -17.77 -10.91 14.63
CA ASP A 93 -16.77 -11.87 14.17
C ASP A 93 -16.13 -11.39 12.83
N PRO A 94 -14.80 -11.16 12.78
CA PRO A 94 -14.11 -10.53 11.66
C PRO A 94 -14.20 -11.34 10.37
N TYR A 95 -14.52 -12.63 10.44
CA TYR A 95 -14.61 -13.53 9.30
C TYR A 95 -16.06 -13.93 8.97
N LYS A 96 -17.08 -13.42 9.67
CA LYS A 96 -18.49 -13.70 9.29
C LYS A 96 -19.03 -12.79 8.21
N ALA A 97 -18.37 -11.65 7.98
CA ALA A 97 -18.75 -10.64 7.01
C ALA A 97 -20.19 -10.14 7.25
N ILE A 98 -20.44 -9.57 8.43
CA ILE A 98 -21.80 -9.21 8.87
C ILE A 98 -22.20 -7.87 8.25
N ILE A 99 -23.38 -7.80 7.65
CA ILE A 99 -23.97 -6.53 7.20
C ILE A 99 -24.93 -6.03 8.26
N LYS A 100 -24.69 -4.82 8.77
CA LYS A 100 -25.53 -4.16 9.77
C LYS A 100 -25.45 -2.64 9.55
N ASP A 101 -26.59 -1.95 9.62
CA ASP A 101 -26.67 -0.49 9.51
C ASP A 101 -25.94 0.07 8.26
N ASN A 102 -26.17 -0.56 7.11
CA ASN A 102 -25.53 -0.25 5.82
C ASN A 102 -24.00 -0.40 5.77
N LYS A 103 -23.42 -1.15 6.71
CA LYS A 103 -21.99 -1.42 6.81
C LYS A 103 -21.71 -2.91 6.77
N LEU A 104 -20.75 -3.30 5.96
CA LEU A 104 -20.20 -4.65 5.90
C LEU A 104 -18.97 -4.73 6.81
N PHE A 105 -19.09 -5.45 7.92
CA PHE A 105 -18.04 -5.64 8.92
C PHE A 105 -17.21 -6.89 8.64
N GLY A 106 -15.89 -6.75 8.73
CA GLY A 106 -14.93 -7.85 8.68
C GLY A 106 -13.52 -7.37 8.36
N ARG A 107 -12.53 -8.20 8.69
CA ARG A 107 -11.14 -7.89 8.34
C ARG A 107 -10.96 -7.92 6.82
N GLY A 108 -10.36 -6.85 6.29
CA GLY A 108 -10.20 -6.61 4.87
C GLY A 108 -11.45 -6.11 4.16
N ALA A 109 -12.52 -5.77 4.89
CA ALA A 109 -13.70 -5.16 4.30
C ALA A 109 -13.37 -3.81 3.63
N THR A 110 -12.60 -2.97 4.32
CA THR A 110 -12.04 -1.73 3.76
C THR A 110 -10.72 -1.97 3.05
N ASP A 111 -9.87 -2.88 3.56
CA ASP A 111 -8.46 -2.98 3.14
C ASP A 111 -8.04 -4.40 2.70
N MET A 112 -8.22 -4.79 1.44
CA MET A 112 -9.00 -4.10 0.41
C MET A 112 -9.94 -5.05 -0.37
N LYS A 113 -10.41 -6.14 0.27
CA LYS A 113 -11.29 -7.15 -0.35
C LYS A 113 -12.62 -6.58 -0.82
N GLY A 114 -13.13 -5.53 -0.17
CA GLY A 114 -14.28 -4.77 -0.64
C GLY A 114 -14.03 -4.16 -2.04
N SER A 115 -12.87 -3.53 -2.24
CA SER A 115 -12.47 -2.99 -3.54
C SER A 115 -12.30 -4.09 -4.59
N ILE A 116 -11.71 -5.23 -4.24
CA ILE A 116 -11.58 -6.38 -5.14
C ILE A 116 -12.96 -6.83 -5.64
N ALA A 117 -13.95 -6.93 -4.74
CA ALA A 117 -15.32 -7.22 -5.14
C ALA A 117 -15.87 -6.19 -6.13
N SER A 118 -15.65 -4.89 -5.87
CA SER A 118 -16.08 -3.82 -6.77
C SER A 118 -15.42 -3.89 -8.15
N MET A 119 -14.12 -4.19 -8.22
CA MET A 119 -13.38 -4.37 -9.48
C MET A 119 -13.93 -5.55 -10.30
N ILE A 120 -14.18 -6.68 -9.65
CA ILE A 120 -14.72 -7.89 -10.32
C ILE A 120 -16.13 -7.64 -10.84
N ILE A 121 -16.97 -6.93 -10.09
CA ILE A 121 -18.32 -6.56 -10.54
C ILE A 121 -18.27 -5.60 -11.72
N ALA A 122 -17.32 -4.66 -11.76
CA ALA A 122 -17.10 -3.81 -12.92
C ALA A 122 -16.67 -4.61 -14.16
N ILE A 123 -15.77 -5.58 -14.01
CA ILE A 123 -15.38 -6.48 -15.10
C ILE A 123 -16.59 -7.30 -15.57
N LYS A 124 -17.35 -7.91 -14.64
CA LYS A 124 -18.59 -8.65 -14.94
C LYS A 124 -19.58 -7.79 -15.70
N TYR A 125 -19.71 -6.51 -15.35
CA TYR A 125 -20.56 -5.58 -16.07
C TYR A 125 -20.13 -5.43 -17.54
N ILE A 126 -18.84 -5.24 -17.83
CA ILE A 126 -18.33 -5.15 -19.21
C ILE A 126 -18.60 -6.45 -19.96
N MET A 127 -18.20 -7.59 -19.39
CA MET A 127 -18.34 -8.91 -20.01
C MET A 127 -19.79 -9.27 -20.38
N ASN A 128 -20.76 -8.80 -19.59
CA ASN A 128 -22.18 -9.11 -19.81
C ASN A 128 -22.92 -8.10 -20.70
N ASN A 129 -22.36 -6.91 -20.94
CA ASN A 129 -23.12 -5.79 -21.53
C ASN A 129 -22.42 -5.11 -22.71
N VAL A 130 -21.17 -5.45 -22.99
CA VAL A 130 -20.39 -4.88 -24.09
C VAL A 130 -19.91 -6.01 -24.98
N GLU A 131 -20.56 -6.20 -26.13
CA GLU A 131 -20.29 -7.33 -27.04
C GLU A 131 -18.89 -7.24 -27.69
N ASP A 132 -18.51 -6.05 -28.16
CA ASP A 132 -17.28 -5.82 -28.93
C ASP A 132 -16.40 -4.73 -28.31
N PHE A 133 -15.99 -4.91 -27.05
CA PHE A 133 -15.01 -3.98 -26.46
C PHE A 133 -13.63 -4.17 -27.10
N ASN A 134 -12.86 -3.09 -27.26
CA ASN A 134 -11.51 -3.13 -27.78
C ASN A 134 -10.50 -2.94 -26.65
N GLY A 135 -9.46 -3.78 -26.63
CA GLY A 135 -8.36 -3.63 -25.68
C GLY A 135 -8.33 -4.74 -24.64
N LYS A 136 -7.57 -4.53 -23.56
CA LYS A 136 -7.25 -5.60 -22.60
C LYS A 136 -7.58 -5.18 -21.18
N ILE A 137 -8.31 -6.04 -20.47
CA ILE A 137 -8.52 -5.90 -19.02
C ILE A 137 -7.63 -6.91 -18.31
N ILE A 138 -6.87 -6.44 -17.34
CA ILE A 138 -6.04 -7.27 -16.46
C ILE A 138 -6.54 -7.07 -15.04
N PHE A 139 -6.68 -8.16 -14.29
CA PHE A 139 -6.87 -8.13 -12.84
C PHE A 139 -5.72 -8.89 -12.19
N THR A 140 -5.11 -8.27 -11.19
CA THR A 140 -4.06 -8.86 -10.36
C THR A 140 -4.51 -8.81 -8.90
N GLY A 141 -4.64 -10.00 -8.31
CA GLY A 141 -4.80 -10.21 -6.88
C GLY A 141 -3.45 -10.60 -6.29
N VAL A 142 -2.82 -9.72 -5.51
CA VAL A 142 -1.42 -9.87 -5.10
C VAL A 142 -1.25 -10.18 -3.61
N MET A 143 -0.25 -10.99 -3.28
CA MET A 143 0.14 -11.26 -1.91
C MET A 143 1.13 -10.22 -1.37
N ALA A 144 1.19 -10.11 -0.05
CA ALA A 144 2.23 -9.40 0.70
C ALA A 144 2.33 -7.88 0.46
N GLU A 145 1.24 -7.20 0.09
CA GLU A 145 1.21 -5.72 0.04
C GLU A 145 1.44 -5.15 1.45
N GLU A 146 0.79 -5.74 2.45
CA GLU A 146 0.78 -5.32 3.87
C GLU A 146 2.15 -5.48 4.55
N THR A 147 3.15 -5.95 3.81
CA THR A 147 4.52 -6.19 4.29
C THR A 147 5.57 -5.63 3.34
N THR A 148 5.65 -6.12 2.10
CA THR A 148 6.82 -5.91 1.22
C THR A 148 6.48 -5.45 -0.19
N GLY A 149 5.25 -5.70 -0.67
CA GLY A 149 4.85 -5.54 -2.06
C GLY A 149 5.44 -6.62 -3.00
N LEU A 150 5.95 -7.73 -2.45
CA LEU A 150 6.59 -8.81 -3.23
C LEU A 150 5.66 -9.39 -4.29
N GLY A 151 4.36 -9.50 -4.00
CA GLY A 151 3.37 -10.00 -4.96
C GLY A 151 3.37 -9.19 -6.25
N THR A 152 3.18 -7.87 -6.16
CA THR A 152 3.20 -6.99 -7.35
C THR A 152 4.55 -7.01 -8.07
N GLN A 153 5.68 -7.07 -7.35
CA GLN A 153 7.00 -7.22 -7.99
C GLN A 153 7.06 -8.49 -8.86
N LYS A 154 6.57 -9.61 -8.33
CA LYS A 154 6.55 -10.90 -9.05
C LYS A 154 5.60 -10.91 -10.25
N VAL A 155 4.48 -10.19 -10.17
CA VAL A 155 3.60 -9.98 -11.33
C VAL A 155 4.36 -9.28 -12.48
N LEU A 156 5.17 -8.26 -12.18
CA LEU A 156 5.94 -7.54 -13.20
C LEU A 156 7.05 -8.39 -13.84
N GLU A 157 7.62 -9.36 -13.11
CA GLU A 157 8.60 -10.32 -13.66
C GLU A 157 8.03 -11.19 -14.80
N GLU A 158 6.70 -11.34 -14.90
CA GLU A 158 6.05 -12.04 -16.03
C GLU A 158 5.92 -11.20 -17.30
N ASN A 159 6.51 -10.00 -17.32
CA ASN A 159 6.48 -9.07 -18.46
C ASN A 159 5.05 -8.68 -18.87
N ILE A 160 4.14 -8.57 -17.89
CA ILE A 160 2.80 -8.04 -18.14
C ILE A 160 2.91 -6.58 -18.56
N LYS A 161 2.34 -6.26 -19.72
CA LYS A 161 2.25 -4.90 -20.25
C LYS A 161 0.82 -4.41 -20.17
N THR A 162 0.63 -3.22 -19.62
CA THR A 162 -0.65 -2.50 -19.58
C THR A 162 -0.38 -1.01 -19.75
N ASP A 163 -1.31 -0.26 -20.35
CA ASP A 163 -1.13 1.19 -20.58
C ASP A 163 -1.39 2.00 -19.30
N MET A 164 -2.18 1.45 -18.38
CA MET A 164 -2.52 2.09 -17.11
C MET A 164 -2.99 1.09 -16.06
N ALA A 165 -3.02 1.51 -14.79
CA ALA A 165 -3.61 0.73 -13.71
C ALA A 165 -4.38 1.56 -12.68
N ILE A 166 -5.28 0.89 -11.96
CA ILE A 166 -5.91 1.40 -10.74
C ILE A 166 -5.56 0.46 -9.59
N VAL A 167 -4.99 1.02 -8.52
CA VAL A 167 -4.79 0.35 -7.23
C VAL A 167 -5.98 0.67 -6.33
N GLY A 168 -6.63 -0.35 -5.79
CA GLY A 168 -7.94 -0.21 -5.13
C GLY A 168 -7.93 0.15 -3.64
N GLU A 169 -6.87 0.78 -3.14
CA GLU A 169 -6.81 1.14 -1.71
C GLU A 169 -7.95 2.08 -1.32
N PRO A 170 -8.38 2.06 -0.05
CA PRO A 170 -9.47 2.90 0.44
C PRO A 170 -9.13 4.38 0.35
N SER A 171 -9.77 5.08 -0.58
CA SER A 171 -9.37 6.44 -0.96
C SER A 171 -10.35 7.53 -0.54
N ASP A 172 -11.48 7.19 0.10
CA ASP A 172 -12.51 8.16 0.49
C ASP A 172 -12.91 9.04 -0.71
N GLU A 173 -13.19 8.40 -1.85
CA GLU A 173 -13.53 9.00 -3.15
C GLU A 173 -12.48 9.94 -3.76
N LYS A 174 -11.32 10.11 -3.12
CA LYS A 174 -10.21 10.88 -3.67
C LYS A 174 -9.47 10.05 -4.69
N ILE A 175 -8.90 10.74 -5.68
CA ILE A 175 -8.02 10.15 -6.67
C ILE A 175 -6.61 10.48 -6.22
N TYR A 176 -5.90 9.49 -5.67
CA TYR A 176 -4.51 9.72 -5.30
C TYR A 176 -3.60 9.41 -6.48
N ARG A 177 -2.89 10.44 -6.95
CA ARG A 177 -1.86 10.33 -8.00
C ARG A 177 -0.44 10.32 -7.45
N ALA A 178 -0.30 10.35 -6.13
CA ALA A 178 0.99 10.29 -5.45
C ALA A 178 0.86 9.64 -4.08
N HIS A 179 1.96 9.07 -3.59
CA HIS A 179 2.07 8.70 -2.19
C HIS A 179 3.50 8.82 -1.66
N LYS A 180 3.64 8.93 -0.33
CA LYS A 180 4.96 8.90 0.31
C LYS A 180 5.57 7.51 0.22
N GLY A 181 6.89 7.47 0.19
CA GLY A 181 7.66 6.25 0.38
C GLY A 181 7.96 6.01 1.86
N THR A 182 8.51 4.83 2.14
CA THR A 182 8.96 4.40 3.46
C THR A 182 10.40 3.92 3.35
N LEU A 183 11.30 4.54 4.11
CA LEU A 183 12.68 4.14 4.28
C LEU A 183 12.88 3.76 5.75
N TRP A 184 13.06 2.47 6.00
CA TRP A 184 13.42 1.95 7.32
C TRP A 184 14.91 1.63 7.36
N PHE A 185 15.55 2.00 8.47
CA PHE A 185 16.96 1.72 8.70
C PHE A 185 17.28 1.72 10.19
N ASN A 186 18.37 1.06 10.52
CA ASN A 186 18.89 0.97 11.88
C ASN A 186 20.16 1.80 12.01
N ILE A 187 20.30 2.51 13.12
CA ILE A 187 21.54 3.18 13.50
C ILE A 187 22.09 2.46 14.72
N PHE A 188 23.37 2.13 14.67
CA PHE A 188 24.09 1.50 15.76
C PHE A 188 25.15 2.45 16.29
N THR A 189 25.32 2.53 17.61
CA THR A 189 26.47 3.13 18.25
C THR A 189 27.21 2.12 19.10
N TYR A 190 28.51 2.35 19.24
CA TYR A 190 29.40 1.44 19.95
C TYR A 190 30.09 2.12 21.12
N GLY A 191 30.28 1.34 22.18
CA GLY A 191 30.90 1.71 23.43
C GLY A 191 31.95 0.68 23.84
N LYS A 192 32.28 0.65 25.12
CA LYS A 192 33.19 -0.33 25.72
C LYS A 192 32.65 -0.76 27.08
N LEU A 193 32.51 -2.07 27.28
CA LEU A 193 32.08 -2.63 28.56
C LEU A 193 33.09 -2.29 29.66
N GLU A 194 32.60 -1.63 30.70
CA GLU A 194 33.36 -1.23 31.89
C GLU A 194 32.43 -1.30 33.11
N HIS A 195 33.00 -1.57 34.29
CA HIS A 195 32.22 -1.46 35.53
C HIS A 195 31.90 0.01 35.77
N SER A 196 30.63 0.34 35.96
CA SER A 196 30.19 1.75 36.07
C SER A 196 30.84 2.54 37.22
N SER A 197 31.33 1.89 38.28
CA SER A 197 32.08 2.58 39.36
C SER A 197 33.42 3.14 38.91
N GLU A 198 34.03 2.56 37.88
CA GLU A 198 35.31 2.99 37.31
C GLU A 198 35.12 3.95 36.13
N SER A 199 33.87 4.37 35.88
CA SER A 199 33.57 5.25 34.76
C SER A 199 34.01 6.69 35.02
N ASP A 200 34.57 7.29 33.99
CA ASP A 200 34.98 8.69 33.99
C ASP A 200 34.49 9.41 32.72
N THR A 201 34.92 10.65 32.52
CA THR A 201 34.54 11.44 31.34
C THR A 201 35.09 10.86 30.02
N LYS A 202 36.03 9.90 30.08
CA LYS A 202 36.64 9.23 28.93
C LYS A 202 35.93 7.92 28.58
N SER A 203 35.20 7.29 29.50
CA SER A 203 34.43 6.06 29.24
C SER A 203 33.55 6.19 27.99
N ASN A 204 33.61 5.18 27.13
CA ASN A 204 32.88 5.17 25.86
C ASN A 204 31.54 4.45 26.04
N ASN A 205 30.48 5.19 26.29
CA ASN A 205 29.14 4.63 26.50
C ASN A 205 28.30 4.72 25.23
N ALA A 206 27.87 3.57 24.69
CA ALA A 206 27.10 3.50 23.46
C ALA A 206 25.75 4.25 23.53
N ILE A 207 25.06 4.21 24.68
CA ILE A 207 23.79 4.92 24.87
C ILE A 207 24.02 6.43 24.82
N ILE A 208 25.07 6.93 25.50
CA ILE A 208 25.42 8.35 25.47
C ILE A 208 25.83 8.80 24.06
N ASN A 209 26.52 7.94 23.30
CA ASN A 209 26.82 8.19 21.90
C ASN A 209 25.53 8.25 21.05
N MET A 210 24.57 7.35 21.30
CA MET A 210 23.29 7.34 20.60
C MET A 210 22.49 8.61 20.86
N MET A 211 22.52 9.15 22.09
CA MET A 211 21.85 10.42 22.42
C MET A 211 22.29 11.57 21.51
N LYS A 212 23.59 11.64 21.17
CA LYS A 212 24.13 12.67 20.26
C LYS A 212 23.56 12.52 18.85
N LEU A 213 23.43 11.29 18.35
CA LEU A 213 22.86 11.03 17.02
C LEU A 213 21.36 11.31 16.99
N ILE A 214 20.61 10.93 18.04
CA ILE A 214 19.18 11.23 18.19
C ILE A 214 18.95 12.74 18.24
N GLU A 215 19.80 13.50 18.92
CA GLU A 215 19.71 14.96 18.94
C GLU A 215 19.85 15.56 17.53
N GLU A 216 20.78 15.04 16.72
CA GLU A 216 20.93 15.45 15.33
C GLU A 216 19.72 15.05 14.46
N ILE A 217 19.17 13.84 14.66
CA ILE A 217 17.93 13.40 14.01
C ILE A 217 16.76 14.33 14.36
N ASN A 218 16.66 14.80 15.61
CA ASN A 218 15.62 15.74 16.02
C ASN A 218 15.77 17.11 15.33
N LYS A 219 16.99 17.55 15.02
CA LYS A 219 17.20 18.76 14.20
C LYS A 219 16.75 18.52 12.77
N ILE A 220 17.14 17.40 12.17
CA ILE A 220 16.69 17.00 10.82
C ILE A 220 15.16 16.95 10.76
N SER A 221 14.50 16.37 11.77
CA SER A 221 13.04 16.30 11.83
C SER A 221 12.38 17.69 11.71
N LYS A 222 12.92 18.69 12.40
CA LYS A 222 12.46 20.09 12.30
C LYS A 222 12.74 20.70 10.93
N GLU A 223 13.90 20.41 10.33
CA GLU A 223 14.23 20.87 8.98
C GLU A 223 13.28 20.28 7.93
N LEU A 224 12.85 19.03 8.10
CA LEU A 224 11.89 18.36 7.22
C LEU A 224 10.50 19.03 7.23
N GLU A 225 10.10 19.69 8.32
CA GLU A 225 8.86 20.48 8.37
C GLU A 225 8.87 21.66 7.38
N GLY A 226 10.06 22.14 7.00
CA GLY A 226 10.24 23.18 5.97
C GLY A 226 10.14 22.68 4.53
N LYS A 227 10.19 21.37 4.30
CA LYS A 227 9.98 20.75 2.98
C LYS A 227 8.49 20.47 2.77
N ASN A 228 7.99 20.63 1.55
CA ASN A 228 6.58 20.34 1.27
C ASN A 228 6.36 19.91 -0.18
N ASN A 229 5.72 18.76 -0.39
CA ASN A 229 5.12 18.38 -1.68
C ASN A 229 3.62 18.78 -1.68
N SER A 230 3.13 19.23 -2.83
CA SER A 230 1.77 19.77 -2.97
C SER A 230 0.65 18.75 -2.72
N LEU A 231 0.92 17.45 -2.89
CA LEU A 231 -0.04 16.37 -2.78
C LEU A 231 0.05 15.62 -1.46
N VAL A 232 1.27 15.28 -1.02
CA VAL A 232 1.50 14.41 0.15
C VAL A 232 1.99 15.15 1.40
N GLY A 233 2.25 16.46 1.30
CA GLY A 233 2.72 17.30 2.38
C GLY A 233 4.23 17.15 2.66
N HIS A 234 4.63 17.33 3.91
CA HIS A 234 6.04 17.29 4.32
C HIS A 234 6.54 15.87 4.62
N PRO A 235 7.84 15.57 4.42
CA PRO A 235 8.46 14.33 4.88
C PRO A 235 8.52 14.25 6.41
N SER A 236 8.75 13.05 6.96
CA SER A 236 8.98 12.87 8.41
C SER A 236 10.08 11.86 8.70
N ILE A 237 10.73 12.00 9.85
CA ILE A 237 11.69 11.03 10.42
C ILE A 237 11.31 10.77 11.89
N ASN A 238 11.21 9.51 12.26
CA ASN A 238 10.79 9.08 13.59
C ASN A 238 11.77 8.03 14.16
N VAL A 239 12.22 8.24 15.39
CA VAL A 239 12.93 7.21 16.16
C VAL A 239 11.88 6.31 16.81
N GLY A 240 11.61 5.15 16.20
CA GLY A 240 10.51 4.27 16.60
C GLY A 240 10.85 3.30 17.71
N LEU A 241 12.11 2.84 17.76
CA LEU A 241 12.60 1.87 18.74
C LEU A 241 14.01 2.24 19.19
N ILE A 242 14.33 2.02 20.45
CA ILE A 242 15.67 2.12 21.02
C ILE A 242 15.95 0.93 21.93
N GLU A 243 17.11 0.30 21.75
CA GLU A 243 17.59 -0.82 22.54
C GLU A 243 19.08 -0.60 22.84
N GLY A 244 19.51 -0.71 24.10
CA GLY A 244 20.92 -0.50 24.42
C GLY A 244 21.29 -0.80 25.86
N GLY A 245 22.55 -1.18 26.05
CA GLY A 245 23.10 -1.60 27.34
C GLY A 245 22.66 -2.99 27.77
N THR A 246 23.37 -3.52 28.77
CA THR A 246 23.14 -4.87 29.30
C THR A 246 22.61 -4.86 30.73
N LYS A 247 23.15 -3.98 31.58
CA LYS A 247 22.83 -3.90 33.01
C LYS A 247 23.20 -2.53 33.58
N GLN A 248 22.50 -2.10 34.63
CA GLN A 248 22.65 -0.75 35.21
C GLN A 248 24.06 -0.42 35.72
N ASN A 249 24.84 -1.43 36.13
CA ASN A 249 26.18 -1.23 36.68
C ASN A 249 27.30 -1.44 35.64
N MET A 250 26.96 -1.46 34.35
CA MET A 250 27.89 -1.63 33.24
C MET A 250 27.76 -0.48 32.25
N ILE A 251 28.88 0.05 31.78
CA ILE A 251 28.90 0.96 30.65
C ILE A 251 28.44 0.21 29.40
N ALA A 252 27.47 0.77 28.69
CA ALA A 252 26.89 0.13 27.50
C ALA A 252 27.90 0.06 26.36
N ASP A 253 28.08 -1.13 25.79
CA ASP A 253 28.94 -1.38 24.63
C ASP A 253 28.22 -1.24 23.29
N SER A 254 26.89 -1.31 23.29
CA SER A 254 26.07 -1.21 22.10
C SER A 254 24.74 -0.52 22.38
N CYS A 255 24.26 0.21 21.39
CA CYS A 255 22.91 0.75 21.33
C CYS A 255 22.44 0.80 19.87
N LYS A 256 21.19 0.43 19.63
CA LYS A 256 20.52 0.42 18.33
C LYS A 256 19.29 1.32 18.42
N VAL A 257 19.05 2.09 17.38
CA VAL A 257 17.73 2.71 17.13
C VAL A 257 17.20 2.29 15.77
N SER A 258 15.90 2.09 15.66
CA SER A 258 15.20 1.84 14.40
C SER A 258 14.43 3.09 13.98
N ILE A 259 14.63 3.51 12.73
CA ILE A 259 14.11 4.76 12.18
C ILE A 259 13.02 4.47 11.14
N ASP A 260 11.89 5.17 11.25
CA ASP A 260 10.89 5.29 10.18
C ASP A 260 11.05 6.65 9.50
N ARG A 261 11.41 6.66 8.21
CA ARG A 261 11.51 7.87 7.39
C ARG A 261 10.46 7.81 6.26
N ARG A 262 9.52 8.76 6.26
CA ARG A 262 8.50 8.92 5.20
C ARG A 262 8.94 9.89 4.12
N ILE A 263 9.40 9.38 2.99
CA ILE A 263 10.10 10.15 1.95
C ILE A 263 9.12 10.68 0.90
N LEU A 264 9.47 11.81 0.28
CA LEU A 264 8.70 12.40 -0.82
C LEU A 264 9.11 11.82 -2.19
N PRO A 265 8.27 11.97 -3.24
CA PRO A 265 8.60 11.55 -4.61
C PRO A 265 9.90 12.15 -5.16
N GLU A 266 10.30 13.33 -4.69
CA GLU A 266 11.51 14.03 -5.12
C GLU A 266 12.78 13.63 -4.33
N GLU A 267 12.66 12.75 -3.31
CA GLU A 267 13.77 12.36 -2.44
C GLU A 267 14.31 10.97 -2.79
N GLU A 268 15.63 10.86 -2.96
CA GLU A 268 16.32 9.59 -3.19
C GLU A 268 16.75 8.92 -1.87
N PRO A 269 16.35 7.66 -1.59
CA PRO A 269 16.64 6.99 -0.32
C PRO A 269 18.13 6.93 0.05
N ASN A 270 19.00 6.68 -0.94
CA ASN A 270 20.44 6.59 -0.68
C ASN A 270 21.05 7.96 -0.36
N GLU A 271 20.55 9.04 -0.98
CA GLU A 271 21.01 10.41 -0.67
C GLU A 271 20.65 10.82 0.77
N ILE A 272 19.47 10.41 1.27
CA ILE A 272 19.08 10.62 2.67
C ILE A 272 20.05 9.90 3.63
N LEU A 273 20.40 8.66 3.30
CA LEU A 273 21.32 7.86 4.10
C LEU A 273 22.74 8.46 4.09
N ASP A 274 23.17 9.02 2.95
CA ASP A 274 24.46 9.70 2.83
C ASP A 274 24.48 11.04 3.58
N GLU A 275 23.40 11.82 3.52
CA GLU A 275 23.26 13.05 4.31
C GLU A 275 23.41 12.77 5.82
N LEU A 276 22.75 11.72 6.32
CA LEU A 276 22.87 11.29 7.71
C LEU A 276 24.31 10.91 8.08
N ARG A 277 25.01 10.19 7.21
CA ARG A 277 26.43 9.83 7.43
C ARG A 277 27.30 11.07 7.56
N VAL A 278 27.15 12.02 6.64
CA VAL A 278 27.90 13.28 6.67
C VAL A 278 27.64 14.06 7.96
N ARG A 279 26.37 14.20 8.38
CA ARG A 279 26.02 14.88 9.64
C ARG A 279 26.60 14.19 10.86
N PHE A 280 26.54 12.86 10.92
CA PHE A 280 27.10 12.11 12.04
C PHE A 280 28.63 12.11 12.05
N ASP A 281 29.29 12.12 10.89
CA ASP A 281 30.74 12.28 10.78
C ASP A 281 31.20 13.66 11.25
N ASN A 282 30.42 14.72 11.02
CA ASN A 282 30.72 16.04 11.59
C ASN A 282 30.71 16.02 13.13
N LEU A 283 29.86 15.21 13.76
CA LEU A 283 29.88 15.02 15.23
C LEU A 283 31.15 14.28 15.69
N ARG A 284 31.75 13.42 14.85
CA ARG A 284 33.02 12.75 15.17
C ARG A 284 34.20 13.72 15.23
N LEU A 285 34.12 14.85 14.52
CA LEU A 285 35.13 15.91 14.61
C LEU A 285 35.16 16.56 16.01
N ILE A 286 34.04 16.50 16.74
CA ILE A 286 33.90 17.01 18.11
C ILE A 286 34.23 15.92 19.13
N ASP A 287 33.76 14.68 18.89
CA ASP A 287 34.05 13.51 19.73
C ASP A 287 34.49 12.32 18.89
N ASN A 288 35.81 12.13 18.77
CA ASN A 288 36.41 11.06 17.97
C ASN A 288 36.11 9.63 18.48
N ARG A 289 35.52 9.48 19.67
CA ARG A 289 35.08 8.18 20.20
C ARG A 289 33.76 7.73 19.62
N LEU A 290 32.97 8.65 19.04
CA LEU A 290 31.69 8.36 18.43
C LEU A 290 31.87 7.44 17.22
N LYS A 291 31.59 6.16 17.43
CA LYS A 291 31.51 5.16 16.35
C LYS A 291 30.05 4.82 16.11
N PHE A 292 29.69 4.74 14.84
CA PHE A 292 28.34 4.42 14.41
C PHE A 292 28.34 3.63 13.11
N ASN A 293 27.27 2.89 12.89
CA ASN A 293 26.92 2.26 11.62
C ASN A 293 25.47 2.60 11.26
N ILE A 294 25.15 2.69 9.98
CA ILE A 294 23.78 2.84 9.50
C ILE A 294 23.49 1.68 8.55
N GLU A 295 22.53 0.83 8.92
CA GLU A 295 22.13 -0.33 8.14
C GLU A 295 20.74 -0.09 7.57
N LYS A 296 20.65 -0.05 6.25
CA LYS A 296 19.37 0.01 5.55
C LYS A 296 18.61 -1.28 5.79
N ASP A 297 17.33 -1.17 6.13
CA ASP A 297 16.43 -2.30 6.35
C ASP A 297 15.55 -2.47 5.12
N THR A 298 14.51 -1.64 5.00
CA THR A 298 13.46 -1.79 3.99
C THR A 298 13.24 -0.46 3.25
N ILE A 299 13.01 -0.54 1.93
CA ILE A 299 12.52 0.59 1.13
C ILE A 299 11.21 0.19 0.46
N ARG A 300 10.21 1.05 0.60
CA ARG A 300 9.10 1.19 -0.33
C ARG A 300 9.18 2.58 -0.94
N GLU A 301 9.25 2.67 -2.26
CA GLU A 301 9.50 3.93 -2.96
C GLU A 301 8.31 4.91 -2.83
N ALA A 302 8.59 6.20 -2.95
CA ALA A 302 7.56 7.21 -3.18
C ALA A 302 7.20 7.23 -4.66
N VAL A 303 6.06 7.83 -4.99
CA VAL A 303 5.63 7.98 -6.38
C VAL A 303 4.78 9.22 -6.55
N GLU A 304 4.92 9.88 -7.69
CA GLU A 304 3.98 10.88 -8.20
C GLU A 304 3.79 10.68 -9.70
N VAL A 305 2.53 10.72 -10.12
CA VAL A 305 2.10 10.60 -11.52
C VAL A 305 1.49 11.94 -11.94
N SER A 306 1.79 12.43 -13.15
CA SER A 306 1.28 13.70 -13.65
C SER A 306 -0.25 13.74 -13.62
N GLU A 307 -0.84 14.88 -13.25
CA GLU A 307 -2.29 15.06 -13.33
C GLU A 307 -2.80 14.90 -14.77
N SER A 308 -1.97 15.20 -15.77
CA SER A 308 -2.33 15.04 -17.19
C SER A 308 -2.33 13.60 -17.68
N GLU A 309 -1.89 12.61 -16.88
CA GLU A 309 -1.89 11.22 -17.32
C GLU A 309 -3.30 10.75 -17.69
N PRO A 310 -3.46 9.95 -18.76
CA PRO A 310 -4.77 9.48 -19.21
C PRO A 310 -5.59 8.85 -18.10
N ILE A 311 -4.97 8.01 -17.26
CA ILE A 311 -5.68 7.32 -16.19
C ILE A 311 -6.24 8.28 -15.13
N VAL A 312 -5.52 9.34 -14.77
CA VAL A 312 -6.00 10.36 -13.84
C VAL A 312 -7.23 11.04 -14.43
N GLN A 313 -7.19 11.39 -15.72
CA GLN A 313 -8.30 12.05 -16.40
C GLN A 313 -9.52 11.13 -16.61
N GLU A 314 -9.31 9.85 -16.88
CA GLU A 314 -10.40 8.87 -17.00
C GLU A 314 -11.12 8.67 -15.66
N VAL A 315 -10.38 8.49 -14.56
CA VAL A 315 -10.99 8.34 -13.23
C VAL A 315 -11.71 9.64 -12.82
N LYS A 316 -11.15 10.83 -13.09
CA LYS A 316 -11.84 12.10 -12.86
C LYS A 316 -13.18 12.17 -13.60
N ARG A 317 -13.21 11.80 -14.87
CA ARG A 317 -14.45 11.79 -15.68
C ARG A 317 -15.46 10.78 -15.14
N ALA A 318 -15.02 9.57 -14.78
CA ALA A 318 -15.90 8.53 -14.27
C ALA A 318 -16.50 8.91 -12.90
N VAL A 319 -15.68 9.42 -11.98
CA VAL A 319 -16.14 9.92 -10.67
C VAL A 319 -17.17 11.03 -10.85
N ASN A 320 -16.88 12.03 -11.69
CA ASN A 320 -17.81 13.13 -11.93
C ASN A 320 -19.15 12.65 -12.50
N LYS A 321 -19.12 11.74 -13.48
CA LYS A 321 -20.33 11.23 -14.13
C LYS A 321 -21.18 10.35 -13.22
N ILE A 322 -20.56 9.48 -12.43
CA ILE A 322 -21.27 8.50 -11.60
C ILE A 322 -21.75 9.12 -10.30
N LEU A 323 -20.88 9.87 -9.61
CA LEU A 323 -21.17 10.40 -8.29
C LEU A 323 -21.73 11.82 -8.32
N ASN A 324 -21.68 12.49 -9.48
CA ASN A 324 -22.14 13.87 -9.64
C ASN A 324 -21.44 14.84 -8.66
N ILE A 325 -20.15 14.60 -8.42
CA ILE A 325 -19.28 15.44 -7.58
C ILE A 325 -18.08 15.95 -8.38
N ASN A 326 -17.42 16.98 -7.86
CA ASN A 326 -16.11 17.39 -8.37
C ASN A 326 -15.03 16.48 -7.74
N PRO A 327 -14.31 15.66 -8.52
CA PRO A 327 -13.30 14.76 -7.97
C PRO A 327 -12.17 15.54 -7.31
N ILE A 328 -11.74 15.08 -6.13
CA ILE A 328 -10.56 15.64 -5.46
C ILE A 328 -9.34 14.80 -5.87
N VAL A 329 -8.39 15.45 -6.54
CA VAL A 329 -7.08 14.87 -6.84
C VAL A 329 -6.12 15.23 -5.71
N SER A 330 -5.46 14.24 -5.11
CA SER A 330 -4.60 14.45 -3.94
C SER A 330 -3.46 13.43 -3.89
N GLY A 331 -2.76 13.35 -2.76
CA GLY A 331 -1.77 12.31 -2.46
C GLY A 331 -2.10 11.54 -1.19
N MET A 332 -1.72 10.26 -1.16
CA MET A 332 -1.85 9.39 0.00
C MET A 332 -0.61 9.49 0.89
N LYS A 333 -0.80 9.50 2.22
CA LYS A 333 0.33 9.55 3.15
C LYS A 333 0.96 8.18 3.40
N ALA A 334 0.19 7.12 3.27
CA ALA A 334 0.64 5.73 3.36
C ALA A 334 1.19 5.26 2.01
N THR A 335 2.07 4.27 2.04
CA THR A 335 2.68 3.67 0.86
C THR A 335 1.84 2.50 0.36
N THR A 336 1.76 2.30 -0.96
CA THR A 336 0.95 1.24 -1.58
C THR A 336 1.75 0.58 -2.71
N ASP A 337 1.18 -0.42 -3.39
CA ASP A 337 1.83 -1.05 -4.55
C ASP A 337 1.85 -0.17 -5.82
N MET A 338 1.22 1.02 -5.78
CA MET A 338 1.25 1.99 -6.88
C MET A 338 2.70 2.34 -7.29
N SER A 339 3.61 2.53 -6.33
CA SER A 339 5.02 2.83 -6.65
C SER A 339 5.70 1.71 -7.44
N ILE A 340 5.34 0.44 -7.19
CA ILE A 340 5.94 -0.71 -7.87
C ILE A 340 5.49 -0.71 -9.33
N LEU A 341 4.19 -0.51 -9.58
CA LEU A 341 3.65 -0.42 -10.94
C LEU A 341 4.23 0.76 -11.73
N VAL A 342 4.36 1.92 -11.11
CA VAL A 342 4.85 3.13 -11.79
C VAL A 342 6.37 3.07 -11.99
N ASN A 343 7.15 2.94 -10.93
CA ASN A 343 8.61 3.10 -10.98
C ASN A 343 9.31 1.90 -11.61
N GLN A 344 8.80 0.68 -11.37
CA GLN A 344 9.41 -0.55 -11.90
C GLN A 344 8.69 -1.04 -13.16
N GLY A 345 7.36 -0.96 -13.18
CA GLY A 345 6.55 -1.41 -14.30
C GLY A 345 6.43 -0.41 -15.45
N ASN A 346 6.75 0.88 -15.23
CA ASN A 346 6.43 1.98 -16.15
C ASN A 346 4.94 2.02 -16.52
N ILE A 347 4.07 1.71 -15.56
CA ILE A 347 2.61 1.69 -15.72
C ILE A 347 2.02 2.88 -14.96
N PRO A 348 1.59 3.96 -15.65
CA PRO A 348 0.88 5.05 -15.02
C PRO A 348 -0.32 4.55 -14.23
N SER A 349 -0.34 4.87 -12.94
CA SER A 349 -1.31 4.30 -11.99
C SER A 349 -1.93 5.38 -11.12
N VAL A 350 -3.13 5.12 -10.61
CA VAL A 350 -3.76 5.91 -9.55
C VAL A 350 -4.29 5.00 -8.46
N ILE A 351 -4.41 5.54 -7.26
CA ILE A 351 -5.15 4.88 -6.18
C ILE A 351 -6.57 5.44 -6.17
N TYR A 352 -7.54 4.55 -6.28
CA TYR A 352 -8.96 4.87 -6.14
C TYR A 352 -9.71 3.63 -5.71
N GLY A 353 -10.36 3.66 -4.55
CA GLY A 353 -11.09 2.54 -3.99
C GLY A 353 -12.10 2.94 -2.91
N PRO A 354 -13.09 2.08 -2.63
CA PRO A 354 -14.13 2.36 -1.67
C PRO A 354 -13.58 2.31 -0.23
N GLY A 355 -14.25 3.00 0.68
CA GLY A 355 -13.90 3.01 2.10
C GLY A 355 -12.87 4.08 2.47
N PHE A 356 -12.46 4.07 3.73
CA PHE A 356 -11.66 5.11 4.35
C PHE A 356 -10.45 4.48 5.04
N ILE A 357 -9.24 4.96 4.75
CA ILE A 357 -8.01 4.44 5.36
C ILE A 357 -8.03 4.43 6.90
N LYS A 358 -8.82 5.30 7.55
CA LYS A 358 -8.98 5.30 9.02
C LYS A 358 -9.66 4.04 9.57
N GLN A 359 -10.38 3.31 8.74
CA GLN A 359 -11.06 2.07 9.13
C GLN A 359 -10.17 0.84 8.91
N ALA A 360 -9.16 0.93 8.04
CA ALA A 360 -8.16 -0.11 7.85
C ALA A 360 -7.42 -0.41 9.17
N HIS A 361 -7.08 -1.69 9.37
CA HIS A 361 -6.29 -2.20 10.51
C HIS A 361 -6.93 -1.97 11.90
N THR A 362 -8.19 -1.56 11.97
CA THR A 362 -8.92 -1.38 13.22
C THR A 362 -9.62 -2.66 13.69
N ILE A 363 -10.06 -2.64 14.95
CA ILE A 363 -11.07 -3.57 15.46
C ILE A 363 -12.43 -3.13 14.88
N ASP A 364 -13.28 -4.10 14.52
CA ASP A 364 -14.55 -3.87 13.84
C ASP A 364 -14.37 -3.09 12.53
N GLU A 365 -13.30 -3.41 11.78
CA GLU A 365 -13.13 -2.94 10.40
C GLU A 365 -14.45 -3.14 9.63
N PHE A 366 -14.89 -2.11 8.92
CA PHE A 366 -16.09 -2.16 8.10
C PHE A 366 -15.89 -1.37 6.82
N ILE A 367 -16.76 -1.59 5.85
CA ILE A 367 -16.92 -0.71 4.69
C ILE A 367 -18.40 -0.40 4.50
N GLU A 368 -18.72 0.84 4.11
CA GLU A 368 -20.09 1.23 3.78
C GLU A 368 -20.51 0.57 2.47
N VAL A 369 -21.68 -0.05 2.46
CA VAL A 369 -22.19 -0.80 1.30
C VAL A 369 -22.38 0.13 0.10
N GLU A 370 -22.85 1.35 0.34
CA GLU A 370 -23.00 2.38 -0.70
C GLU A 370 -21.67 2.67 -1.40
N ARG A 371 -20.56 2.75 -0.65
CA ARG A 371 -19.22 2.96 -1.21
C ARG A 371 -18.79 1.83 -2.15
N LEU A 372 -19.12 0.58 -1.81
CA LEU A 372 -18.84 -0.56 -2.67
C LEU A 372 -19.59 -0.45 -4.01
N VAL A 373 -20.85 -0.02 -3.96
CA VAL A 373 -21.69 0.19 -5.16
C VAL A 373 -21.14 1.30 -6.02
N GLU A 374 -20.88 2.47 -5.41
CA GLU A 374 -20.33 3.65 -6.07
C GLU A 374 -19.02 3.35 -6.78
N SER A 375 -18.05 2.74 -6.10
CA SER A 375 -16.76 2.40 -6.72
C SER A 375 -16.90 1.36 -7.84
N SER A 376 -17.80 0.37 -7.70
CA SER A 376 -18.07 -0.58 -8.80
C SER A 376 -18.59 0.13 -10.05
N GLN A 377 -19.47 1.11 -9.88
CA GLN A 377 -20.02 1.91 -10.97
C GLN A 377 -18.95 2.82 -11.61
N VAL A 378 -18.08 3.44 -10.79
CA VAL A 378 -16.95 4.24 -11.28
C VAL A 378 -15.96 3.37 -12.06
N TYR A 379 -15.58 2.20 -11.54
CA TYR A 379 -14.73 1.26 -12.26
C TYR A 379 -15.33 0.82 -13.59
N ALA A 380 -16.63 0.50 -13.62
CA ALA A 380 -17.32 0.12 -14.86
C ALA A 380 -17.32 1.27 -15.88
N GLU A 381 -17.50 2.51 -15.42
CA GLU A 381 -17.45 3.70 -16.28
C GLU A 381 -16.04 3.97 -16.82
N VAL A 382 -15.00 3.78 -16.00
CA VAL A 382 -13.60 3.84 -16.46
C VAL A 382 -13.35 2.80 -17.56
N LEU A 383 -13.75 1.54 -17.33
CA LEU A 383 -13.61 0.48 -18.32
C LEU A 383 -14.37 0.80 -19.61
N LEU A 384 -15.62 1.27 -19.53
CA LEU A 384 -16.37 1.69 -20.73
C LEU A 384 -15.62 2.79 -21.48
N ASN A 385 -15.18 3.83 -20.79
CA ASN A 385 -14.51 4.95 -21.45
C ASN A 385 -13.22 4.54 -22.16
N ILE A 386 -12.46 3.60 -21.59
CA ILE A 386 -11.19 3.13 -22.15
C ILE A 386 -11.40 2.13 -23.29
N LEU A 387 -12.40 1.25 -23.17
CA LEU A 387 -12.55 0.09 -24.06
C LEU A 387 -13.55 0.32 -25.20
N THR A 388 -14.36 1.38 -25.15
CA THR A 388 -15.36 1.68 -26.19
C THR A 388 -15.14 3.00 -26.91
N ASN A 389 -14.33 3.91 -26.37
CA ASN A 389 -14.02 5.17 -27.06
C ASN A 389 -12.68 5.02 -27.80
N ASN A 390 -12.74 5.05 -29.13
CA ASN A 390 -11.56 5.15 -30.00
C ASN A 390 -11.14 6.61 -30.18
#